data_AF-A0A1I4ENP5-F1
#
_entry.id   AF-A0A1I4ENP5-F1
#
_cell.length_a   1.000
_cell.length_b   1.000
_cell.length_c   1.000
_cell.angle_alpha   90.00
_cell.angle_beta   90.00
_cell.angle_gamma   90.00
#
_symmetry.space_group_name_H-M   'P 1'
#
loop_
_entity.id
_entity.type
_entity.pdbx_description
1 polymer ?
#
loop_
_entity_poly.entity_id
_entity_poly.type
_entity_poly.pdbx_seq_one_letter_code
_entity_poly.pdbx_strand_id
1 'polypeptide(L)' 'MTIPELVVRKISADRYVVEMTNELGSIAVYVSLAKIYDDREYSEAERETLACLRAQELALDFAEAAESKSTLS' A
#
# COMPACT_ATOMS: atom_id res chain seq x y z
N MET A 1 -15.15 -0.58 -16.11
CA MET A 1 -14.24 -0.35 -14.97
C MET A 1 -13.08 -1.30 -15.14
N THR A 2 -11.86 -0.76 -15.27
CA THR A 2 -10.63 -1.54 -15.49
C THR A 2 -10.04 -1.88 -14.13
N ILE A 3 -9.64 -3.14 -13.92
CA ILE A 3 -9.00 -3.56 -12.67
C ILE A 3 -7.61 -2.90 -12.61
N PRO A 4 -7.24 -2.22 -11.52
CA PRO A 4 -5.91 -1.60 -11.39
C PRO A 4 -4.81 -2.66 -11.42
N GLU A 5 -3.73 -2.37 -12.15
CA GLU A 5 -2.54 -3.20 -12.13
C GLU A 5 -1.81 -2.96 -10.81
N LEU A 6 -1.54 -4.06 -10.09
CA LEU A 6 -0.88 -4.03 -8.80
C LEU A 6 0.44 -4.80 -8.87
N VAL A 7 1.54 -4.13 -8.54
CA VAL A 7 2.88 -4.71 -8.52
C VAL A 7 3.45 -4.56 -7.11
N VAL A 8 3.78 -5.69 -6.48
CA VAL A 8 4.46 -5.70 -5.18
C VAL A 8 5.93 -5.99 -5.41
N ARG A 9 6.82 -5.12 -4.90
CA ARG A 9 8.26 -5.32 -4.99
C ARG A 9 8.89 -5.26 -3.60
N LYS A 10 9.63 -6.30 -3.24
CA LYS A 10 10.42 -6.37 -2.00
C LYS A 10 11.66 -5.48 -2.11
N ILE A 11 11.86 -4.62 -1.11
CA ILE A 11 13.05 -3.76 -0.99
C ILE A 11 14.02 -4.35 0.04
N SER A 12 13.49 -4.88 1.16
CA SER A 12 14.27 -5.55 2.20
C SER A 12 13.40 -6.55 2.97
N ALA A 13 13.89 -7.16 4.04
CA ALA A 13 13.21 -8.22 4.78
C ALA A 13 11.79 -7.84 5.26
N ASP A 14 11.58 -6.58 5.62
CA ASP A 14 10.32 -6.04 6.14
C ASP A 14 9.77 -4.88 5.30
N ARG A 15 10.48 -4.43 4.25
CA ARG A 15 10.09 -3.24 3.46
C ARG A 15 9.71 -3.62 2.04
N TYR A 16 8.57 -3.10 1.61
CA TYR A 16 7.96 -3.35 0.31
C TYR A 16 7.55 -2.02 -0.31
N VAL A 17 7.53 -1.97 -1.63
CA VAL A 17 6.80 -0.94 -2.38
C VAL A 17 5.66 -1.62 -3.13
N VAL A 18 4.48 -1.03 -3.03
CA VAL A 18 3.29 -1.46 -3.76
C VAL A 18 2.97 -0.36 -4.76
N GLU A 19 3.07 -0.68 -6.04
CA GLU A 19 2.73 0.21 -7.13
C GLU A 19 1.34 -0.14 -7.65
N MET A 20 0.47 0.87 -7.69
CA MET A 20 -0.87 0.77 -8.21
C MET A 20 -0.98 1.70 -9.40
N THR A 21 -1.26 1.14 -10.58
CA THR A 21 -1.45 1.91 -11.82
C THR A 21 -2.86 1.73 -12.32
N ASN A 22 -3.53 2.84 -12.58
CA ASN A 22 -4.84 2.88 -13.23
C ASN A 22 -4.83 3.94 -14.34
N GLU A 23 -6.00 4.17 -14.95
CA GLU A 23 -6.18 5.17 -16.01
C GLU A 23 -5.89 6.62 -15.59
N LEU A 24 -5.88 6.90 -14.27
CA LEU A 24 -5.63 8.23 -13.70
C LEU A 24 -4.16 8.46 -13.34
N GLY A 25 -3.34 7.41 -13.32
CA GLY A 25 -1.91 7.50 -13.04
C GLY A 25 -1.37 6.34 -12.20
N SER A 26 -0.12 6.49 -11.76
CA SER A 26 0.59 5.52 -10.94
C SER A 26 0.85 6.10 -9.55
N ILE A 27 0.56 5.33 -8.51
CA ILE A 27 0.87 5.64 -7.12
C ILE A 27 1.79 4.54 -6.59
N ALA A 28 2.88 4.93 -5.92
CA ALA A 28 3.77 4.01 -5.24
C ALA A 28 3.69 4.23 -3.72
N VAL A 29 3.30 3.19 -2.98
CA VAL A 29 3.18 3.23 -1.52
C VAL A 29 4.29 2.39 -0.91
N TYR A 30 5.09 3.01 -0.04
CA TYR A 30 6.17 2.34 0.68
C TYR A 30 5.66 1.82 2.02
N VAL A 31 5.75 0.51 2.22
CA VAL A 31 5.24 -0.19 3.41
C VAL A 31 6.40 -0.82 4.19
N SER A 32 6.38 -0.68 5.53
CA SER A 32 7.25 -1.43 6.45
C SER A 32 6.38 -2.30 7.37
N LEU A 33 6.69 -3.60 7.39
CA LEU A 33 6.01 -4.61 8.19
C LEU A 33 6.67 -4.83 9.57
N ALA A 34 7.86 -4.26 9.82
CA ALA A 34 8.62 -4.49 11.05
C ALA A 34 7.85 -4.13 12.34
N LYS A 35 6.97 -3.14 12.30
CA LYS A 35 6.29 -2.67 13.52
C LYS A 35 5.01 -3.41 13.88
N ILE A 36 4.45 -4.24 12.99
CA ILE A 36 3.08 -4.75 13.14
C ILE A 36 3.06 -6.27 13.39
N TYR A 37 4.14 -6.98 13.05
CA TYR A 37 4.11 -8.43 12.86
C TYR A 37 5.31 -9.17 13.49
N ASP A 38 6.04 -8.53 14.40
CA ASP A 38 7.33 -8.98 14.95
C ASP A 38 7.28 -10.37 15.62
N ASP A 39 6.10 -10.78 16.14
CA ASP A 39 5.97 -12.02 16.92
C ASP A 39 5.62 -13.28 16.10
N ARG A 40 5.33 -13.15 14.79
CA ARG A 40 4.92 -14.29 13.94
C ARG A 40 5.76 -14.39 12.67
N GLU A 41 6.34 -15.57 12.44
CA GLU A 41 7.01 -15.85 11.16
C GLU A 41 5.97 -15.99 10.04
N TYR A 42 5.85 -14.94 9.22
CA TYR A 42 5.07 -14.96 7.98
C TYR A 42 5.94 -15.41 6.80
N SER A 43 5.37 -16.26 5.94
CA SER A 43 5.93 -16.61 4.65
C SER A 43 6.06 -15.39 3.73
N GLU A 44 6.86 -15.50 2.67
CA GLU A 44 7.04 -14.39 1.71
C GLU A 44 5.72 -13.97 1.07
N ALA A 45 4.88 -14.93 0.65
CA ALA A 45 3.57 -14.64 0.07
C ALA A 45 2.60 -13.95 1.06
N GLU A 46 2.63 -14.33 2.34
CA GLU A 46 1.84 -13.66 3.38
C GLU A 46 2.32 -12.24 3.61
N ARG A 47 3.65 -12.01 3.62
CA ARG A 47 4.21 -10.66 3.76
C ARG A 47 3.84 -9.77 2.57
N GLU A 48 3.87 -10.29 1.35
CA GLU A 48 3.43 -9.56 0.16
C GLU A 48 1.95 -9.20 0.22
N THR A 49 1.11 -10.14 0.67
CA THR A 49 -0.32 -9.91 0.87
C THR A 49 -0.56 -8.82 1.92
N LEU A 50 0.14 -8.88 3.05
CA LEU A 50 0.05 -7.88 4.11
C LEU A 50 0.54 -6.50 3.65
N ALA A 51 1.63 -6.46 2.87
CA ALA A 51 2.12 -5.23 2.27
C ALA A 51 1.06 -4.59 1.35
N CYS A 52 0.38 -5.41 0.54
CA CYS A 52 -0.71 -4.94 -0.33
C CYS A 52 -1.89 -4.37 0.48
N LEU A 53 -2.34 -5.07 1.53
CA LEU A 53 -3.43 -4.60 2.39
C LEU A 53 -3.08 -3.27 3.06
N ARG A 54 -1.88 -3.16 3.63
CA ARG A 54 -1.42 -1.90 4.25
C ARG A 54 -1.27 -0.76 3.25
N ALA A 55 -0.83 -1.05 2.03
CA ALA A 55 -0.76 -0.04 0.98
C ALA A 55 -2.14 0.51 0.61
N GLN A 56 -3.17 -0.36 0.56
CA GLN A 56 -4.54 0.05 0.28
C GLN A 56 -5.12 0.93 1.39
N GLU A 57 -4.92 0.55 2.66
CA GLU A 57 -5.35 1.35 3.81
C GLU A 57 -4.72 2.75 3.77
N LEU A 58 -3.40 2.82 3.57
CA LEU A 58 -2.70 4.11 3.47
C LEU A 58 -3.20 4.94 2.29
N ALA A 59 -3.43 4.32 1.12
CA ALA A 59 -3.95 5.02 -0.05
C ALA A 59 -5.35 5.59 0.20
N LEU A 60 -6.20 4.86 0.93
CA LEU A 60 -7.52 5.32 1.33
C LEU A 60 -7.43 6.49 2.30
N ASP A 61 -6.62 6.39 3.35
CA ASP A 61 -6.38 7.48 4.31
C ASP A 61 -5.90 8.76 3.61
N PHE A 62 -5.02 8.62 2.61
CA PHE A 62 -4.55 9.75 1.80
C PHE A 62 -5.66 10.36 0.93
N ALA A 63 -6.50 9.53 0.31
CA ALA A 63 -7.64 9.99 -0.48
C ALA A 63 -8.65 10.75 0.40
N GLU A 64 -8.99 10.19 1.56
CA GLU A 64 -9.89 10.82 2.54
C GLU A 64 -9.34 12.16 3.06
N ALA A 65 -8.05 12.21 3.40
CA ALA A 65 -7.40 13.44 3.83
C ALA A 65 -7.32 14.51 2.72
N ALA A 66 -7.20 14.10 1.46
CA ALA A 66 -7.22 15.00 0.32
C ALA A 66 -8.62 15.61 0.09
N GLU A 67 -9.68 14.79 0.16
CA GLU A 67 -11.06 15.27 0.05
C GLU A 67 -11.45 16.20 1.21
N SER A 68 -11.04 15.87 2.44
CA SER A 68 -11.32 16.70 3.63
C SER A 68 -10.73 18.13 3.54
N LYS A 69 -9.63 18.32 2.78
CA LYS A 69 -9.04 19.65 2.55
C LYS A 69 -9.73 20.47 1.45
N SER A 70 -10.57 19.85 0.63
CA SER A 70 -11.16 20.52 -0.54
C SER A 70 -12.50 21.23 -0.26
N THR A 71 -13.08 21.07 0.94
CA THR A 71 -14.42 21.59 1.30
C THR A 71 -14.41 22.89 2.10
N LEU A 72 -13.24 23.40 2.48
CA LEU A 72 -13.08 24.70 3.14
C LEU A 72 -12.63 25.74 2.11
N SER A 73 -13.58 26.23 1.32
CA SER A 73 -13.48 27.43 0.50
C SER A 73 -14.84 28.10 0.42
#